data_AF-A0A0U0W1F1-F1
#
_entry.id   AF-A0A0U0W1F1-F1
#
_cell.length_a   1.000
_cell.length_b   1.000
_cell.length_c   1.000
_cell.angle_alpha   90.00
_cell.angle_beta   90.00
_cell.angle_gamma   90.00
#
_symmetry.space_group_name_H-M   'P 1'
#
loop_
_entity.id
_entity.type
_entity.pdbx_description
1 polymer ?
#
loop_
_entity_poly.entity_id
_entity_poly.type
_entity_poly.pdbx_seq_one_letter_code
_entity_poly.pdbx_strand_id
1 'polypeptide(L)'
;MKPLNSTKQLTASTLREAFGHFPSGVVAIAAEVEGVRHGLAASTFVPVSLDPPLVSFCVQNTSTTWPKLKDLPMLGISVLGESHDEAARTLAAKTGDRFAGLQTVSKDSGAVFIKGTGLWLESAIEQMIPAGDHTIVVLRVTEVTIDAEVAPIVFHRSAFRRLGG
;
A
#
# COMPACT_ATOMS: atom_id res chain seq x y z
N MET A 1 -32.77 -18.25 7.07
CA MET A 1 -31.54 -17.48 7.35
C MET A 1 -31.56 -17.14 8.84
N LYS A 2 -30.62 -17.64 9.66
CA LYS A 2 -30.58 -17.27 11.09
C LYS A 2 -30.25 -15.78 11.21
N PRO A 3 -30.91 -15.00 12.08
CA PRO A 3 -30.57 -13.61 12.28
C PRO A 3 -29.13 -13.50 12.79
N LEU A 4 -28.35 -12.59 12.21
CA LEU A 4 -27.04 -12.19 12.73
C LEU A 4 -27.28 -11.35 13.99
N ASN A 5 -27.45 -12.00 15.15
CA ASN A 5 -27.37 -11.31 16.43
C ASN A 5 -25.90 -10.92 16.66
N SER A 6 -25.55 -9.66 16.39
CA SER A 6 -24.21 -9.14 16.67
C SER A 6 -24.26 -8.15 17.84
N THR A 7 -23.86 -8.64 19.02
CA THR A 7 -23.56 -7.83 20.20
C THR A 7 -22.11 -8.05 20.64
N LYS A 8 -21.16 -8.08 19.69
CA LYS A 8 -19.74 -7.96 20.06
C LYS A 8 -19.42 -6.49 20.36
N GLN A 9 -18.78 -6.22 21.50
CA GLN A 9 -18.20 -4.91 21.78
C GLN A 9 -17.19 -4.51 20.69
N LEU A 10 -17.23 -3.24 20.29
CA LEU A 10 -16.34 -2.66 19.29
C LEU A 10 -14.95 -2.40 19.88
N THR A 11 -14.20 -3.47 20.10
CA THR A 11 -12.77 -3.40 20.48
C THR A 11 -11.88 -3.41 19.24
N ALA A 12 -10.63 -2.96 19.39
CA ALA A 12 -9.66 -2.97 18.29
C ALA A 12 -9.42 -4.37 17.71
N SER A 13 -9.46 -5.42 18.53
CA SER A 13 -9.33 -6.81 18.06
C SER A 13 -10.54 -7.26 17.25
N THR A 14 -11.76 -6.96 17.72
CA THR A 14 -13.01 -7.26 17.00
C THR A 14 -13.06 -6.53 15.66
N LEU A 15 -12.66 -5.25 15.62
CA LEU A 15 -12.62 -4.47 14.38
C LEU A 15 -11.57 -5.00 13.40
N ARG A 16 -10.36 -5.37 13.88
CA ARG A 16 -9.33 -5.98 13.02
C ARG A 16 -9.79 -7.32 12.44
N GLU A 17 -10.45 -8.16 13.24
CA GLU A 17 -11.05 -9.41 12.77
C GLU A 17 -12.10 -9.11 11.69
N ALA A 18 -13.05 -8.23 11.97
CA ALA A 18 -14.15 -7.89 11.07
C ALA A 18 -13.64 -7.29 9.75
N PHE A 19 -12.74 -6.31 9.77
CA PHE A 19 -12.18 -5.69 8.58
C PHE A 19 -11.33 -6.67 7.75
N GLY A 20 -10.72 -7.67 8.40
CA GLY A 20 -10.00 -8.73 7.71
C GLY A 20 -10.87 -9.59 6.79
N HIS A 21 -12.20 -9.54 6.90
CA HIS A 21 -13.12 -10.22 5.97
C HIS A 21 -13.30 -9.50 4.63
N PHE A 22 -12.83 -8.26 4.48
CA PHE A 22 -12.81 -7.56 3.19
C PHE A 22 -11.45 -7.77 2.52
N PRO A 23 -11.37 -8.53 1.41
CA PRO A 23 -10.11 -8.74 0.71
C PRO A 23 -9.67 -7.48 -0.03
N SER A 24 -8.36 -7.22 -0.05
CA SER A 24 -7.78 -6.14 -0.85
C SER A 24 -6.43 -6.52 -1.45
N GLY A 25 -6.01 -5.79 -2.48
CA GLY A 25 -4.63 -5.85 -2.96
C GLY A 25 -3.66 -5.23 -1.95
N VAL A 26 -2.36 -5.46 -2.17
CA VAL A 26 -1.30 -4.82 -1.37
C VAL A 26 -0.42 -4.00 -2.30
N VAL A 27 -0.14 -2.77 -1.90
CA VAL A 27 0.80 -1.90 -2.60
C VAL A 27 2.02 -1.61 -1.75
N ALA A 28 3.17 -1.47 -2.38
CA ALA A 28 4.32 -0.82 -1.80
C ALA A 28 4.30 0.67 -2.18
N ILE A 29 4.48 1.54 -1.20
CA ILE A 29 4.67 2.98 -1.41
C ILE A 29 6.11 3.29 -1.01
N ALA A 30 6.91 3.77 -1.95
CA ALA A 30 8.34 3.94 -1.76
C ALA A 30 8.93 5.15 -2.49
N ALA A 31 10.00 5.66 -1.91
CA ALA A 31 10.83 6.70 -2.48
C ALA A 31 12.28 6.56 -1.97
N GLU A 32 13.21 7.24 -2.63
CA GLU A 32 14.62 7.28 -2.30
C GLU A 32 15.02 8.70 -1.92
N VAL A 33 15.75 8.82 -0.80
CA VAL A 33 16.29 10.09 -0.30
C VAL A 33 17.76 9.86 -0.02
N GLU A 34 18.64 10.64 -0.67
CA GLU A 34 20.09 10.57 -0.46
C GLU A 34 20.65 9.13 -0.64
N GLY A 35 20.15 8.38 -1.62
CA GLY A 35 20.55 6.99 -1.88
C GLY A 35 19.93 5.95 -0.94
N VAL A 36 19.08 6.37 0.01
CA VAL A 36 18.42 5.48 0.97
C VAL A 36 16.94 5.33 0.62
N ARG A 37 16.53 4.07 0.39
CA ARG A 37 15.14 3.72 0.11
C ARG A 37 14.29 3.74 1.38
N HIS A 38 13.14 4.37 1.30
CA HIS A 38 12.11 4.40 2.32
C HIS A 38 10.81 3.88 1.72
N GLY A 39 10.09 3.04 2.46
CA GLY A 39 8.82 2.54 1.96
C GLY A 39 8.01 1.78 3.00
N LEU A 40 6.74 1.63 2.71
CA LEU A 40 5.76 0.92 3.52
C LEU A 40 4.82 0.09 2.62
N ALA A 41 4.28 -0.98 3.17
CA ALA A 41 3.17 -1.71 2.57
C ALA A 41 1.83 -1.13 3.02
N ALA A 42 0.86 -1.03 2.11
CA ALA A 42 -0.50 -0.62 2.41
C ALA A 42 -1.52 -1.56 1.73
N SER A 43 -2.53 -1.98 2.49
CA SER A 43 -3.69 -2.75 2.00
C SER A 43 -4.97 -1.90 1.90
N THR A 44 -4.81 -0.58 2.03
CA THR A 44 -5.88 0.44 2.05
C THR A 44 -5.91 1.27 0.77
N PHE A 45 -5.21 0.82 -0.28
CA PHE A 45 -5.15 1.49 -1.56
C PHE A 45 -6.51 1.50 -2.26
N VAL A 46 -6.91 2.66 -2.77
CA VAL A 46 -8.19 2.85 -3.47
C VAL A 46 -7.98 3.80 -4.66
N PRO A 47 -8.36 3.42 -5.89
CA PRO A 47 -8.54 4.36 -6.99
C PRO A 47 -9.70 5.32 -6.69
N VAL A 48 -9.50 6.64 -6.88
CA VAL A 48 -10.45 7.67 -6.42
C VAL A 48 -11.13 8.40 -7.58
N SER A 49 -10.35 8.86 -8.57
CA SER A 49 -10.87 9.71 -9.65
C SER A 49 -10.10 9.44 -10.95
N LEU A 50 -10.79 9.61 -12.08
CA LEU A 50 -10.19 9.55 -13.41
C LEU A 50 -9.75 10.94 -13.91
N ASP A 51 -10.54 11.98 -13.64
CA ASP A 51 -10.25 13.36 -14.01
C ASP A 51 -10.55 14.34 -12.86
N PRO A 52 -9.53 14.87 -12.16
CA PRO A 52 -8.12 14.52 -12.31
C PRO A 52 -7.81 13.08 -11.86
N PRO A 53 -6.68 12.47 -12.30
CA PRO A 53 -6.33 11.10 -11.93
C PRO A 53 -5.86 11.03 -10.48
N LEU A 54 -6.71 10.49 -9.59
CA LEU A 54 -6.44 10.42 -8.16
C LEU A 54 -6.52 8.99 -7.63
N VAL A 55 -5.65 8.69 -6.67
CA VAL A 55 -5.68 7.49 -5.83
C VAL A 55 -5.59 7.87 -4.36
N SER A 56 -5.84 6.94 -3.46
CA SER A 56 -5.65 7.16 -2.03
C SER A 56 -5.16 5.92 -1.30
N PHE A 57 -4.61 6.14 -0.10
CA PHE A 57 -4.41 5.11 0.90
C PHE A 57 -4.54 5.69 2.30
N CYS A 58 -4.73 4.84 3.30
CA CYS A 58 -4.73 5.25 4.70
C CYS A 58 -3.40 4.88 5.38
N VAL A 59 -2.77 5.85 6.03
CA VAL A 59 -1.53 5.65 6.81
C VAL A 59 -1.79 5.83 8.30
N GLN A 60 -1.23 4.96 9.11
CA GLN A 60 -1.35 5.05 10.57
C GLN A 60 -0.62 6.30 11.08
N ASN A 61 -1.25 7.08 11.96
CA ASN A 61 -0.66 8.32 12.49
C ASN A 61 0.62 8.07 13.30
N THR A 62 0.81 6.86 13.81
CA THR A 62 2.02 6.43 14.56
C THR A 62 3.12 5.85 13.66
N SER A 63 2.97 5.91 12.33
CA SER A 63 3.98 5.45 11.38
C SER A 63 5.28 6.22 11.53
N THR A 64 6.40 5.52 11.73
CA THR A 64 7.75 6.11 11.77
C THR A 64 8.36 6.27 10.38
N THR A 65 7.74 5.71 9.35
CA THR A 65 8.19 5.80 7.95
C THR A 65 7.52 6.93 7.21
N TRP A 66 6.24 7.21 7.51
CA TRP A 66 5.48 8.23 6.82
C TRP A 66 6.10 9.63 6.90
N PRO A 67 6.66 10.09 8.04
CA PRO A 67 7.36 11.37 8.11
C PRO A 67 8.56 11.49 7.16
N LYS A 68 9.14 10.37 6.70
CA LYS A 68 10.26 10.35 5.74
C LYS A 68 9.80 10.41 4.28
N LEU A 69 8.51 10.21 4.02
CA LEU A 69 7.91 10.14 2.69
C LEU A 69 7.02 11.35 2.39
N LYS A 70 6.30 11.86 3.39
CA LYS A 70 5.22 12.84 3.21
C LYS A 70 5.64 14.19 2.63
N ASP A 71 6.92 14.53 2.73
CA ASP A 71 7.47 15.80 2.24
C ASP A 71 8.26 15.63 0.93
N LEU A 72 8.29 14.42 0.37
CA LEU A 72 8.97 14.13 -0.89
C LEU A 72 8.11 14.53 -2.09
N PRO A 73 8.73 14.98 -3.19
CA PRO A 73 8.00 15.48 -4.34
C PRO A 73 7.22 14.39 -5.06
N MET A 74 7.77 13.18 -5.15
CA MET A 74 7.16 12.03 -5.81
C MET A 74 7.30 10.77 -4.96
N LEU A 75 6.26 9.95 -5.01
CA LEU A 75 6.19 8.62 -4.43
C LEU A 75 5.88 7.62 -5.54
N GLY A 76 6.61 6.49 -5.52
CA GLY A 76 6.30 5.34 -6.35
C GLY A 76 5.34 4.41 -5.63
N ILE A 77 4.29 3.98 -6.32
CA ILE A 77 3.34 2.96 -5.85
C ILE A 77 3.50 1.74 -6.75
N SER A 78 3.76 0.57 -6.17
CA SER A 78 3.83 -0.71 -6.88
C SER A 78 2.75 -1.68 -6.36
N VAL A 79 1.86 -2.17 -7.23
CA VAL A 79 0.85 -3.18 -6.85
C VAL A 79 1.48 -4.57 -6.86
N LEU A 80 1.63 -5.17 -5.67
CA LEU A 80 2.39 -6.40 -5.50
C LEU A 80 1.74 -7.59 -6.23
N GLY A 81 2.57 -8.37 -6.90
CA GLY A 81 2.16 -9.60 -7.59
C GLY A 81 2.08 -10.81 -6.65
N GLU A 82 1.46 -11.90 -7.08
CA GLU A 82 1.25 -13.11 -6.28
C GLU A 82 2.54 -13.85 -5.83
N SER A 83 3.67 -13.53 -6.45
CA SER A 83 5.03 -13.98 -6.09
C SER A 83 5.70 -13.12 -5.01
N HIS A 84 5.04 -12.05 -4.53
CA HIS A 84 5.58 -11.06 -3.60
C HIS A 84 5.04 -11.23 -2.17
N ASP A 85 4.70 -12.44 -1.74
CA ASP A 85 4.22 -12.70 -0.39
C ASP A 85 5.28 -12.44 0.68
N GLU A 86 6.53 -12.86 0.44
CA GLU A 86 7.66 -12.49 1.30
C GLU A 86 7.93 -10.98 1.25
N ALA A 87 7.89 -10.37 0.06
CA ALA A 87 8.10 -8.93 -0.11
C ALA A 87 7.07 -8.10 0.69
N ALA A 88 5.79 -8.48 0.64
CA ALA A 88 4.72 -7.82 1.37
C ALA A 88 4.95 -7.90 2.89
N ARG A 89 5.47 -9.02 3.39
CA ARG A 89 5.85 -9.17 4.82
C ARG A 89 7.06 -8.32 5.18
N THR A 90 8.10 -8.33 4.36
CA THR A 90 9.35 -7.58 4.59
C THR A 90 9.09 -6.07 4.58
N LEU A 91 8.27 -5.58 3.66
CA LEU A 91 7.86 -4.16 3.60
C LEU A 91 7.01 -3.72 4.81
N ALA A 92 6.28 -4.65 5.44
CA ALA A 92 5.51 -4.39 6.65
C ALA A 92 6.32 -4.55 7.95
N ALA A 93 7.59 -4.97 7.87
CA ALA A 93 8.44 -5.19 9.03
C ALA A 93 8.68 -3.88 9.80
N LYS A 94 8.60 -3.96 11.14
CA LYS A 94 8.85 -2.82 12.03
C LYS A 94 10.33 -2.42 12.11
N THR A 95 11.22 -3.36 11.86
CA THR A 95 12.67 -3.23 11.94
C THR A 95 13.34 -3.98 10.78
N GLY A 96 14.59 -3.65 10.50
CA GLY A 96 15.36 -4.28 9.41
C GLY A 96 15.24 -3.56 8.07
N ASP A 97 15.92 -4.11 7.06
CA ASP A 97 15.86 -3.62 5.69
C ASP A 97 14.58 -4.11 5.00
N ARG A 98 13.65 -3.17 4.77
CA ARG A 98 12.35 -3.44 4.13
C ARG A 98 12.45 -3.79 2.65
N PHE A 99 13.61 -3.56 2.03
CA PHE A 99 13.87 -3.85 0.63
C PHE A 99 14.83 -5.03 0.44
N ALA A 100 15.18 -5.73 1.52
CA ALA A 100 16.03 -6.92 1.45
C ALA A 100 15.41 -7.97 0.51
N GLY A 101 16.19 -8.41 -0.48
CA GLY A 101 15.75 -9.38 -1.49
C GLY A 101 14.87 -8.81 -2.61
N LEU A 102 14.53 -7.51 -2.58
CA LEU A 102 13.73 -6.87 -3.61
C LEU A 102 14.60 -6.17 -4.65
N GLN A 103 14.32 -6.45 -5.92
CA GLN A 103 14.84 -5.64 -7.01
C GLN A 103 13.98 -4.39 -7.16
N THR A 104 14.61 -3.22 -7.10
CA THR A 104 13.91 -1.92 -7.22
C THR A 104 14.45 -1.12 -8.39
N VAL A 105 13.64 -0.16 -8.84
CA VAL A 105 14.02 0.90 -9.77
C VAL A 105 13.74 2.24 -9.09
N SER A 106 14.75 3.10 -9.01
CA SER A 106 14.62 4.48 -8.52
C SER A 106 14.63 5.41 -9.73
N LYS A 107 13.68 6.34 -9.78
CA LYS A 107 13.66 7.42 -10.78
C LYS A 107 14.37 8.66 -10.24
N ASP A 108 14.77 9.55 -11.15
CA ASP A 108 15.38 10.85 -10.80
C ASP A 108 14.47 11.75 -9.94
N SER A 109 13.16 11.53 -10.01
CA SER A 109 12.16 12.19 -9.15
C SER A 109 12.20 11.75 -7.68
N GLY A 110 12.95 10.68 -7.38
CA GLY A 110 12.97 10.01 -6.09
C GLY A 110 11.94 8.89 -5.94
N ALA A 111 10.98 8.74 -6.87
CA ALA A 111 10.01 7.65 -6.82
C ALA A 111 10.71 6.27 -6.96
N VAL A 112 10.33 5.31 -6.12
CA VAL A 112 10.89 3.96 -6.13
C VAL A 112 9.81 2.92 -6.42
N PHE A 113 10.14 2.00 -7.32
CA PHE A 113 9.26 0.93 -7.75
C PHE A 113 9.88 -0.44 -7.52
N ILE A 114 9.04 -1.46 -7.32
CA ILE A 114 9.46 -2.85 -7.17
C ILE A 114 9.32 -3.56 -8.52
N LYS A 115 10.37 -4.23 -8.99
CA LYS A 115 10.30 -5.01 -10.24
C LYS A 115 9.41 -6.25 -10.07
N GLY A 116 8.79 -6.68 -11.17
CA GLY A 116 7.93 -7.87 -11.19
C GLY A 116 6.52 -7.64 -10.64
N THR A 117 6.08 -6.39 -10.51
CA THR A 117 4.72 -6.02 -10.10
C THR A 117 3.88 -5.59 -11.30
N GLY A 118 2.57 -5.86 -11.27
CA GLY A 118 1.68 -5.62 -12.42
C GLY A 118 1.29 -4.17 -12.67
N LEU A 119 1.53 -3.26 -11.72
CA LEU A 119 1.21 -1.84 -11.85
C LEU A 119 2.20 -0.97 -11.08
N TRP A 120 2.73 0.04 -11.76
CA TRP A 120 3.43 1.17 -11.16
C TRP A 120 2.64 2.46 -11.37
N LEU A 121 2.53 3.26 -10.30
CA LEU A 121 1.99 4.62 -10.35
C LEU A 121 3.01 5.58 -9.75
N GLU A 122 3.46 6.55 -10.51
CA GLU A 122 4.18 7.70 -9.96
C GLU A 122 3.18 8.75 -9.52
N SER A 123 3.35 9.29 -8.32
CA SER A 123 2.33 10.15 -7.73
C SER A 123 2.87 11.18 -6.75
N ALA A 124 2.20 12.31 -6.66
CA ALA A 124 2.46 13.37 -5.69
C ALA A 124 1.29 13.49 -4.72
N ILE A 125 1.54 13.91 -3.48
CA ILE A 125 0.48 14.12 -2.49
C ILE A 125 -0.37 15.33 -2.89
N GLU A 126 -1.67 15.11 -3.02
CA GLU A 126 -2.67 16.14 -3.32
C GLU A 126 -3.31 16.67 -2.03
N GLN A 127 -3.65 15.77 -1.11
CA GLN A 127 -4.34 16.11 0.13
C GLN A 127 -4.06 15.09 1.24
N MET A 128 -4.02 15.55 2.48
CA MET A 128 -4.02 14.69 3.67
C MET A 128 -5.21 15.03 4.56
N ILE A 129 -6.02 14.03 4.89
CA ILE A 129 -7.28 14.19 5.61
C ILE A 129 -7.22 13.38 6.92
N PRO A 130 -7.34 14.03 8.10
CA PRO A 130 -7.42 13.33 9.37
C PRO A 130 -8.62 12.39 9.43
N ALA A 131 -8.40 11.14 9.83
CA ALA A 131 -9.42 10.10 9.89
C ALA A 131 -9.21 9.18 11.11
N GLY A 132 -9.43 9.73 12.31
CA GLY A 132 -9.25 9.00 13.56
C GLY A 132 -7.76 8.72 13.85
N ASP A 133 -7.40 7.44 14.00
CA ASP A 133 -6.02 6.99 14.25
C ASP A 133 -5.17 6.84 12.97
N HIS A 134 -5.76 7.17 11.82
CA HIS A 134 -5.14 7.22 10.51
C HIS A 134 -5.29 8.59 9.85
N THR A 135 -4.53 8.79 8.78
CA THR A 135 -4.67 9.89 7.82
C THR A 135 -4.95 9.27 6.46
N ILE A 136 -5.99 9.77 5.78
CA ILE A 136 -6.24 9.45 4.36
C ILE A 136 -5.32 10.35 3.54
N VAL A 137 -4.47 9.74 2.72
CA VAL A 137 -3.58 10.44 1.80
C VAL A 137 -4.16 10.29 0.40
N VAL A 138 -4.54 11.40 -0.21
CA VAL A 138 -4.96 11.47 -1.62
C VAL A 138 -3.74 11.87 -2.43
N LEU A 139 -3.49 11.16 -3.52
CA LEU A 139 -2.36 11.38 -4.41
C LEU A 139 -2.84 11.59 -5.84
N ARG A 140 -2.19 12.53 -6.52
CA ARG A 140 -2.33 12.75 -7.95
C ARG A 140 -1.34 11.88 -8.70
N VAL A 141 -1.85 11.09 -9.63
CA VAL A 141 -1.01 10.24 -10.48
C VAL A 141 -0.44 11.06 -11.64
N THR A 142 0.86 10.92 -11.88
CA THR A 142 1.60 11.63 -12.93
C THR A 142 2.08 10.70 -14.03
N GLU A 143 2.35 9.42 -13.71
CA GLU A 143 2.76 8.40 -14.67
C GLU A 143 2.21 7.03 -14.26
N VAL A 144 1.95 6.17 -15.26
CA VAL A 144 1.45 4.80 -15.08
C VAL A 144 2.26 3.85 -15.94
N THR A 145 2.66 2.70 -15.39
CA THR A 145 3.22 1.57 -16.13
C THR A 145 2.48 0.29 -15.74
N ILE A 146 2.09 -0.53 -16.74
CA ILE A 146 1.28 -1.73 -16.54
C ILE A 146 2.04 -2.94 -17.09
N ASP A 147 2.02 -4.03 -16.33
CA ASP A 147 2.39 -5.38 -16.79
C ASP A 147 1.21 -6.32 -16.52
N ALA A 148 0.46 -6.63 -17.57
CA ALA A 148 -0.79 -7.38 -17.49
C ALA A 148 -0.59 -8.88 -17.18
N GLU A 149 0.63 -9.40 -17.32
CA GLU A 149 0.93 -10.82 -17.10
C GLU A 149 1.13 -11.15 -15.61
N VAL A 150 1.25 -10.13 -14.75
CA VAL A 150 1.47 -10.31 -13.32
C VAL A 150 0.13 -10.32 -12.56
N ALA A 151 -0.29 -11.50 -12.13
CA ALA A 151 -1.44 -11.63 -11.24
C ALA A 151 -1.16 -10.98 -9.85
N PRO A 152 -2.12 -10.26 -9.25
CA PRO A 152 -1.92 -9.54 -7.99
C PRO A 152 -1.97 -10.47 -6.77
N ILE A 153 -1.29 -10.08 -5.70
CA ILE A 153 -1.48 -10.69 -4.38
C ILE A 153 -2.72 -10.11 -3.69
N VAL A 154 -3.47 -10.96 -2.99
CA VAL A 154 -4.64 -10.56 -2.20
C VAL A 154 -4.36 -10.77 -0.72
N PHE A 155 -4.60 -9.75 0.10
CA PHE A 155 -4.58 -9.86 1.55
C PHE A 155 -6.01 -10.05 2.07
N HIS A 156 -6.23 -11.17 2.77
CA HIS A 156 -7.54 -11.54 3.30
C HIS A 156 -7.39 -12.36 4.58
N ARG A 157 -8.07 -11.94 5.66
CA ARG A 157 -8.05 -12.57 6.99
C ARG A 157 -6.62 -12.82 7.51
N SER A 158 -5.80 -11.77 7.48
CA SER A 158 -4.39 -11.79 7.92
C SER A 158 -3.47 -12.73 7.14
N ALA A 159 -3.86 -13.12 5.92
CA ALA A 159 -3.08 -14.02 5.10
C ALA A 159 -3.08 -13.61 3.63
N PHE A 160 -2.00 -13.96 2.94
CA PHE A 160 -1.87 -13.75 1.51
C PHE A 160 -2.57 -14.87 0.73
N ARG A 161 -3.20 -14.50 -0.37
CA ARG A 161 -4.01 -15.34 -1.25
C ARG A 161 -3.71 -14.99 -2.70
N ARG A 162 -3.99 -15.93 -3.58
CA ARG A 162 -3.94 -15.78 -5.03
C ARG A 162 -5.37 -15.82 -5.58
N LEU A 163 -5.60 -15.18 -6.72
CA LEU A 163 -6.87 -15.30 -7.43
C LEU A 163 -7.00 -16.73 -8.00
N GLY A 164 -8.21 -17.28 -7.99
CA GLY A 164 -8.50 -18.51 -8.72
C GLY A 164 -8.60 -18.22 -10.21
N GLY A 165 -8.12 -19.16 -11.04
CA GLY A 165 -8.38 -19.16 -12.48
C GLY A 165 -9.79 -19.63 -12.82
#